data_AF-A0A6P6THC0-F1
#
_entry.id   AF-A0A6P6THC0-F1
#
_cell.length_a   1.000
_cell.length_b   1.000
_cell.length_c   1.000
_cell.angle_alpha   90.00
_cell.angle_beta   90.00
_cell.angle_gamma   90.00
#
_symmetry.space_group_name_H-M   'P 1'
#
loop_
_entity.id
_entity.type
_entity.pdbx_description
1 polymer ?
#
loop_
_entity_poly.entity_id
_entity_poly.type
_entity_poly.pdbx_seq_one_letter_code
_entity_poly.pdbx_strand_id
1 'polypeptide(L)'
;MGLGNTIVEKNESSSQDRAKAMIFLRHHLDEGLKIEYLTVKDPLVLWRDLKERVDHLKLVVLSKTRYDWLHLRLQDFKSVNEYNSAMFRITSQLSLCGEKVTDEDMLEKTFSTFHVSNMLLQQQYREKGFKIF
;
A
#
# COMPACT_ATOMS: atom_id res chain seq x y z
N MET A 1 -11.16 -7.77 -28.51
CA MET A 1 -10.21 -8.02 -27.42
C MET A 1 -9.62 -6.70 -26.97
N GLY A 2 -9.49 -6.46 -25.67
CA GLY A 2 -8.89 -5.22 -25.14
C GLY A 2 -7.36 -5.25 -25.21
N LEU A 3 -6.72 -4.08 -25.02
CA LEU A 3 -5.25 -3.96 -24.99
C LEU A 3 -4.59 -4.78 -23.89
N GLY A 4 -5.34 -5.22 -22.86
CA GLY A 4 -4.81 -6.05 -21.78
C GLY A 4 -4.19 -7.38 -22.23
N ASN A 5 -4.56 -7.92 -23.40
CA ASN A 5 -3.94 -9.15 -23.92
C ASN A 5 -2.46 -8.95 -24.28
N THR A 6 -2.00 -7.72 -24.54
CA THR A 6 -0.61 -7.46 -24.96
C THR A 6 0.39 -7.65 -23.83
N ILE A 7 -0.06 -7.69 -22.57
CA ILE A 7 0.77 -7.86 -21.36
C ILE A 7 0.68 -9.27 -20.77
N VAL A 8 0.11 -10.23 -21.50
CA VAL A 8 0.04 -11.64 -21.11
C VAL A 8 1.13 -12.44 -21.83
N GLU A 9 1.72 -13.42 -21.16
CA GLU A 9 2.72 -14.29 -21.80
C GLU A 9 2.13 -15.09 -22.97
N LYS A 10 2.95 -15.30 -24.02
CA LYS A 10 2.57 -16.06 -25.22
C LYS A 10 1.31 -15.53 -25.93
N ASN A 11 1.01 -14.24 -25.78
CA ASN A 11 -0.11 -13.62 -26.47
C ASN A 11 0.12 -13.53 -27.99
N GLU A 12 -0.95 -13.63 -28.76
CA GLU A 12 -0.95 -13.49 -30.23
C GLU A 12 -1.37 -12.08 -30.67
N SER A 13 -1.14 -11.06 -29.83
CA SER A 13 -1.59 -9.70 -30.12
C SER A 13 -0.87 -9.15 -31.36
N SER A 14 -1.63 -8.46 -32.20
CA SER A 14 -1.09 -7.83 -33.40
C SER A 14 -0.03 -6.78 -33.07
N SER A 15 0.85 -6.48 -34.02
CA SER A 15 1.80 -5.37 -33.90
C SER A 15 1.11 -4.03 -33.68
N GLN A 16 -0.08 -3.83 -34.26
CA GLN A 16 -0.91 -2.64 -34.08
C GLN A 16 -1.41 -2.53 -32.63
N ASP A 17 -1.90 -3.61 -32.05
CA ASP A 17 -2.40 -3.60 -30.66
C ASP A 17 -1.25 -3.39 -29.68
N ARG A 18 -0.09 -4.01 -29.94
CA ARG A 18 1.13 -3.79 -29.16
C ARG A 18 1.57 -2.32 -29.21
N ALA A 19 1.52 -1.69 -30.38
CA ALA A 19 1.84 -0.26 -30.52
C ALA A 19 0.84 0.63 -29.76
N LYS A 20 -0.46 0.35 -29.84
CA LYS A 20 -1.51 1.07 -29.08
C LYS A 20 -1.31 0.93 -27.57
N ALA A 21 -1.01 -0.27 -27.10
CA ALA A 21 -0.71 -0.52 -25.69
C ALA A 21 0.53 0.27 -25.22
N MET A 22 1.60 0.29 -26.03
CA MET A 22 2.81 1.07 -25.72
C MET A 22 2.53 2.57 -25.61
N ILE A 23 1.76 3.14 -26.53
CA ILE A 23 1.38 4.56 -26.49
C ILE A 23 0.57 4.84 -25.21
N PHE A 24 -0.40 3.98 -24.91
CA PHE A 24 -1.25 4.11 -23.73
C PHE A 24 -0.43 4.07 -22.44
N LEU A 25 0.42 3.05 -22.27
CA LEU A 25 1.27 2.89 -21.08
C LEU A 25 2.17 4.12 -20.89
N ARG A 26 2.92 4.51 -21.93
CA ARG A 26 3.86 5.65 -21.86
C ARG A 26 3.19 6.97 -21.58
N HIS A 27 1.97 7.18 -22.09
CA HIS A 27 1.22 8.41 -21.82
C HIS A 27 0.94 8.61 -20.33
N HIS A 28 0.73 7.52 -19.60
CA HIS A 28 0.34 7.53 -18.18
C HIS A 28 1.52 7.34 -17.23
N LEU A 29 2.75 7.20 -17.74
CA LEU A 29 3.94 7.16 -16.91
C LEU A 29 4.30 8.55 -16.42
N ASP A 30 4.91 8.61 -15.24
CA ASP A 30 5.64 9.80 -14.79
C ASP A 30 6.80 10.11 -15.77
N GLU A 31 7.17 11.39 -15.89
CA GLU A 31 8.17 11.84 -16.85
C GLU A 31 9.54 11.16 -16.65
N GLY A 32 9.94 10.91 -15.39
CA GLY A 32 11.17 10.17 -15.10
C GLY A 32 11.12 8.72 -15.62
N LEU A 33 9.98 8.05 -15.45
CA LEU A 33 9.75 6.69 -15.94
C LEU A 33 9.69 6.65 -17.47
N LYS A 34 9.13 7.67 -18.13
CA LYS A 34 9.12 7.75 -19.60
C LYS A 34 10.53 7.77 -20.18
N ILE A 35 11.43 8.53 -19.56
CA ILE A 35 12.84 8.65 -19.98
C ILE A 35 13.55 7.31 -19.78
N GLU A 36 13.39 6.71 -18.59
CA GLU A 36 14.04 5.45 -18.23
C GLU A 36 13.63 4.30 -19.15
N TYR A 37 12.34 4.19 -19.49
CA TYR A 37 11.81 3.12 -20.32
C TYR A 37 11.61 3.51 -21.80
N LEU A 38 12.23 4.59 -22.27
CA LEU A 38 12.05 5.11 -23.63
C LEU A 38 12.42 4.09 -24.72
N THR A 39 13.38 3.20 -24.46
CA THR A 39 13.89 2.21 -25.41
C THR A 39 13.08 0.91 -25.44
N VAL A 40 12.25 0.63 -24.42
CA VAL A 40 11.47 -0.61 -24.32
C VAL A 40 10.33 -0.61 -25.34
N LYS A 41 10.34 -1.52 -26.30
CA LYS A 41 9.35 -1.56 -27.40
C LYS A 41 8.24 -2.60 -27.23
N ASP A 42 8.36 -3.46 -26.24
CA ASP A 42 7.40 -4.53 -25.96
C ASP A 42 6.55 -4.17 -24.74
N PRO A 43 5.21 -4.14 -24.85
CA PRO A 43 4.33 -3.79 -23.73
C PRO A 43 4.39 -4.79 -22.58
N LEU A 44 4.62 -6.08 -22.85
CA LEU A 44 4.79 -7.10 -21.81
C LEU A 44 6.09 -6.86 -21.03
N VAL A 45 7.18 -6.51 -21.73
CA VAL A 45 8.46 -6.19 -21.07
C VAL A 45 8.29 -4.95 -20.19
N LEU A 46 7.74 -3.85 -20.74
CA LEU A 46 7.49 -2.63 -19.97
C LEU A 46 6.62 -2.90 -18.74
N TRP A 47 5.54 -3.67 -18.90
CA TRP A 47 4.66 -4.04 -17.80
C TRP A 47 5.37 -4.84 -16.70
N ARG A 48 6.21 -5.82 -17.07
CA ARG A 48 6.97 -6.61 -16.10
C ARG A 48 7.99 -5.76 -15.36
N ASP A 49 8.72 -4.91 -16.05
CA ASP A 49 9.73 -4.03 -15.43
C ASP A 49 9.07 -3.06 -14.44
N LEU A 50 7.94 -2.45 -14.82
CA LEU A 50 7.16 -1.58 -13.94
C LEU A 50 6.62 -2.34 -12.72
N LYS A 51 6.09 -3.56 -12.93
CA LYS A 51 5.60 -4.41 -11.86
C LYS A 51 6.73 -4.76 -10.88
N GLU A 52 7.88 -5.19 -11.38
CA GLU A 52 9.04 -5.55 -10.55
C GLU A 52 9.52 -4.35 -9.73
N ARG A 53 9.60 -3.16 -10.34
CA ARG A 53 9.94 -1.93 -9.62
C ARG A 53 8.95 -1.63 -8.50
N VAL A 54 7.64 -1.73 -8.77
CA VAL A 54 6.61 -1.51 -7.76
C VAL A 54 6.69 -2.56 -6.65
N ASP A 55 6.93 -3.82 -6.99
CA ASP A 55 7.09 -4.90 -6.01
C ASP A 55 8.33 -4.66 -5.13
N HIS A 56 9.45 -4.19 -5.70
CA HIS A 56 10.62 -3.79 -4.92
C HIS A 56 10.34 -2.60 -4.00
N LEU A 57 9.66 -1.57 -4.50
CA LEU A 57 9.22 -0.44 -3.69
C LEU A 57 8.32 -0.87 -2.54
N LYS A 58 7.39 -1.81 -2.78
CA LYS A 58 6.53 -2.38 -1.73
C LYS A 58 7.35 -3.06 -0.64
N LEU A 59 8.43 -3.77 -0.95
CA LEU A 59 9.28 -4.40 0.08
C LEU A 59 9.95 -3.36 0.99
N VAL A 60 10.47 -2.29 0.41
CA VAL A 60 11.11 -1.20 1.17
C VAL A 60 10.08 -0.44 2.01
N VAL A 61 8.95 -0.08 1.40
CA VAL A 61 7.84 0.60 2.07
C VAL A 61 7.30 -0.28 3.20
N LEU A 62 7.03 -1.56 2.95
CA LEU A 62 6.49 -2.49 3.95
C LEU A 62 7.37 -2.57 5.19
N SER A 63 8.68 -2.69 5.01
CA SER A 63 9.64 -2.76 6.12
C SER A 63 9.58 -1.50 7.00
N LYS A 64 9.56 -0.33 6.36
CA LYS A 64 9.42 0.96 7.05
C LYS A 64 8.06 1.10 7.72
N THR A 65 6.98 0.76 7.02
CA THR A 65 5.62 0.90 7.53
C THR A 65 5.37 -0.04 8.71
N ARG A 66 5.92 -1.27 8.72
CA ARG A 66 5.89 -2.17 9.88
C ARG A 66 6.63 -1.56 11.08
N TYR A 67 7.79 -0.94 10.84
CA TYR A 67 8.52 -0.23 11.89
C TYR A 67 7.68 0.93 12.45
N ASP A 68 7.10 1.76 11.58
CA ASP A 68 6.24 2.88 11.97
C ASP A 68 5.01 2.38 12.75
N TRP A 69 4.39 1.28 12.33
CA TRP A 69 3.27 0.64 13.05
C TRP A 69 3.68 0.16 14.43
N LEU A 70 4.82 -0.54 14.56
CA LEU A 70 5.30 -1.04 15.85
C LEU A 70 5.57 0.11 16.83
N HIS A 71 6.14 1.21 16.36
CA HIS A 71 6.56 2.35 17.18
C HIS A 71 5.52 3.46 17.30
N LEU A 72 4.35 3.34 16.66
CA LEU A 72 3.28 4.32 16.77
C LEU A 72 2.76 4.37 18.22
N ARG A 73 2.82 5.56 18.86
CA ARG A 73 2.29 5.80 20.20
C ARG A 73 1.46 7.07 20.26
N LEU A 74 0.34 7.04 20.97
CA LEU A 74 -0.55 8.21 21.10
C LEU A 74 0.18 9.42 21.71
N GLN A 75 1.07 9.19 22.68
CA GLN A 75 1.83 10.24 23.37
C GLN A 75 2.82 11.01 22.48
N ASP A 76 3.19 10.47 21.31
CA ASP A 76 4.14 11.13 20.40
C ASP A 76 3.47 12.22 19.55
N PHE A 77 2.15 12.41 19.67
CA PHE A 77 1.35 13.36 18.90
C PHE A 77 0.71 14.43 19.79
N LYS A 78 0.48 15.62 19.22
CA LYS A 78 -0.12 16.75 19.96
C LYS A 78 -1.63 16.61 20.12
N SER A 79 -2.27 15.83 19.25
CA SER A 79 -3.71 15.62 19.28
C SER A 79 -4.09 14.22 18.82
N VAL A 80 -5.28 13.77 19.23
CA VAL A 80 -5.89 12.52 18.77
C VAL A 80 -6.08 12.54 17.24
N ASN A 81 -6.39 13.69 16.65
CA ASN A 81 -6.58 13.80 15.21
C ASN A 81 -5.28 13.55 14.42
N GLU A 82 -4.15 14.08 14.92
CA GLU A 82 -2.83 13.81 14.33
C GLU A 82 -2.46 12.32 14.43
N TYR A 83 -2.69 11.72 15.60
CA TYR A 83 -2.47 10.29 15.81
C TYR A 83 -3.31 9.43 14.86
N ASN A 84 -4.62 9.71 14.77
CA ASN A 84 -5.52 8.99 13.88
C ASN A 84 -5.09 9.14 12.42
N SER A 85 -4.69 10.35 12.00
CA SER A 85 -4.18 10.59 10.65
C SER A 85 -2.92 9.77 10.35
N ALA A 86 -1.99 9.70 11.31
CA ALA A 86 -0.79 8.88 11.18
C ALA A 86 -1.12 7.39 11.11
N MET A 87 -2.05 6.93 11.95
CA MET A 87 -2.54 5.55 11.95
C MET A 87 -3.14 5.16 10.60
N PHE A 88 -4.09 5.95 10.07
CA PHE A 88 -4.71 5.70 8.77
C PHE A 88 -3.69 5.67 7.63
N ARG A 89 -2.69 6.55 7.66
CA ARG A 89 -1.60 6.54 6.68
C ARG A 89 -0.82 5.23 6.74
N ILE A 90 -0.46 4.78 7.94
CA ILE A 90 0.30 3.53 8.14
C ILE A 90 -0.53 2.32 7.71
N THR A 91 -1.78 2.21 8.13
CA THR A 91 -2.63 1.05 7.79
C THR A 91 -2.96 1.00 6.30
N SER A 92 -3.13 2.15 5.64
CA SER A 92 -3.28 2.22 4.18
C SER A 92 -2.04 1.71 3.43
N GLN A 93 -0.84 2.04 3.94
CA GLN A 93 0.43 1.55 3.36
C GLN A 93 0.62 0.04 3.59
N LEU A 94 0.26 -0.48 4.77
CA LEU A 94 0.26 -1.92 5.02
C LEU A 94 -0.69 -2.64 4.06
N SER A 95 -1.91 -2.10 3.87
CA SER A 95 -2.89 -2.66 2.94
C SER A 95 -2.38 -2.65 1.49
N LEU A 96 -1.69 -1.59 1.06
CA LEU A 96 -1.06 -1.53 -0.27
C LEU A 96 -0.01 -2.64 -0.47
N CYS A 97 0.68 -3.01 0.61
CA CYS A 97 1.70 -4.06 0.63
C CYS A 97 1.12 -5.47 0.86
N GLY A 98 -0.21 -5.60 0.95
CA GLY A 98 -0.89 -6.89 1.14
C GLY A 98 -1.12 -7.28 2.60
N GLU A 99 -0.78 -6.42 3.56
CA GLU A 99 -1.06 -6.62 4.99
C GLU A 99 -2.37 -5.96 5.39
N LYS A 100 -3.37 -6.77 5.69
CA LYS A 100 -4.67 -6.27 6.14
C LYS A 100 -4.60 -5.97 7.63
N VAL A 101 -4.93 -4.73 7.98
CA VAL A 101 -5.16 -4.28 9.37
C VAL A 101 -6.65 -4.05 9.54
N THR A 102 -7.23 -4.64 10.57
CA THR A 102 -8.65 -4.50 10.90
C THR A 102 -8.90 -3.30 11.82
N ASP A 103 -10.17 -2.90 11.97
CA ASP A 103 -10.54 -1.88 12.96
C ASP A 103 -10.20 -2.31 14.39
N GLU A 104 -10.33 -3.61 14.69
CA GLU A 104 -9.93 -4.20 15.96
C GLU A 104 -8.42 -4.05 16.20
N ASP A 105 -7.59 -4.32 15.19
CA ASP A 105 -6.14 -4.12 15.30
C ASP A 105 -5.77 -2.66 15.55
N MET A 106 -6.48 -1.70 14.94
CA MET A 106 -6.29 -0.27 15.15
C MET A 106 -6.67 0.17 16.57
N LEU A 107 -7.78 -0.37 17.10
CA LEU A 107 -8.19 -0.13 18.48
C LEU A 107 -7.20 -0.72 19.47
N GLU A 108 -6.77 -1.97 19.25
CA GLU A 108 -5.76 -2.62 20.07
C GLU A 108 -4.44 -1.88 20.05
N LYS A 109 -4.03 -1.41 18.87
CA LYS A 109 -2.85 -0.58 18.73
C LYS A 109 -2.98 0.70 19.56
N THR A 110 -4.13 1.36 19.54
CA THR A 110 -4.39 2.55 20.37
C THR A 110 -4.25 2.24 21.85
N PHE A 111 -4.95 1.21 22.34
CA PHE A 111 -4.92 0.85 23.76
C PHE A 111 -3.54 0.40 24.23
N SER A 112 -2.76 -0.27 23.39
CA SER A 112 -1.38 -0.68 23.72
C SER A 112 -0.44 0.49 24.02
N THR A 113 -0.82 1.71 23.64
CA THR A 113 -0.03 2.92 23.84
C THR A 113 -0.45 3.71 25.09
N PHE A 114 -1.49 3.25 25.79
CA PHE A 114 -1.96 3.89 27.02
C PHE A 114 -1.02 3.59 28.18
N HIS A 115 -1.00 4.50 29.15
CA HIS A 115 -0.28 4.30 30.39
C HIS A 115 -0.80 3.06 31.14
N VAL A 116 0.08 2.38 31.87
CA VAL A 116 -0.20 1.14 32.62
C VAL A 116 -1.41 1.27 33.55
N SER A 117 -1.64 2.46 34.11
CA SER A 117 -2.81 2.76 34.95
C SER A 117 -4.16 2.57 34.24
N ASN A 118 -4.18 2.60 32.91
CA ASN A 118 -5.39 2.45 32.09
C ASN A 118 -5.57 1.01 31.57
N MET A 119 -4.75 0.05 31.99
CA MET A 119 -4.85 -1.35 31.56
C MET A 119 -6.22 -1.98 31.86
N LEU A 120 -6.84 -1.62 33.00
CA LEU A 120 -8.16 -2.13 33.36
C LEU A 120 -9.22 -1.69 32.33
N LEU A 121 -9.16 -0.43 31.88
CA LEU A 121 -10.08 0.11 30.89
C LEU A 121 -9.92 -0.59 29.54
N GLN A 122 -8.68 -0.86 29.12
CA GLN A 122 -8.39 -1.64 27.92
C GLN A 122 -9.04 -3.04 27.99
N GLN A 123 -8.88 -3.73 29.12
CA GLN A 123 -9.44 -5.08 29.29
C GLN A 123 -10.97 -5.07 29.21
N GLN A 124 -11.63 -4.07 29.80
CA GLN A 124 -13.08 -3.89 29.71
C GLN A 124 -13.58 -3.68 28.27
N TYR A 125 -12.84 -2.93 27.44
CA TYR A 125 -13.19 -2.75 26.03
C TYR A 125 -13.05 -4.05 25.23
N ARG A 126 -11.99 -4.84 25.51
CA ARG A 126 -11.78 -6.17 24.89
C ARG A 126 -12.92 -7.13 25.22
N GLU A 127 -13.30 -7.23 26.48
CA GLU A 127 -14.38 -8.13 26.95
C GLU A 127 -15.74 -7.79 26.31
N LYS A 128 -15.93 -6.54 25.89
CA LYS A 128 -17.15 -6.05 25.22
C LYS A 128 -17.06 -6.12 23.69
N GLY A 129 -15.99 -6.66 23.14
CA GLY A 129 -15.77 -6.76 21.69
C GLY A 129 -15.77 -5.40 21.00
N PHE A 130 -15.24 -4.37 21.68
CA PHE A 130 -15.12 -3.00 21.15
C PHE A 130 -16.42 -2.33 20.69
N LYS A 131 -17.57 -2.76 21.22
CA LYS A 131 -18.87 -2.16 20.94
C LYS A 131 -19.18 -1.02 21.92
N ILE A 132 -19.71 0.07 21.39
CA ILE A 132 -20.32 1.15 22.17
C ILE A 132 -21.80 0.76 22.36
N PHE A 133 -22.31 0.82 23.59
CA PHE A 133 -23.73 0.59 23.89
C PHE A 133 -24.60 1.75 23.41
#